data_AF-A0A7C7XYS0-F1
#
_entry.id   AF-A0A7C7XYS0-F1
#
_cell.length_a   1.000
_cell.length_b   1.000
_cell.length_c   1.000
_cell.angle_alpha   90.00
_cell.angle_beta   90.00
_cell.angle_gamma   90.00
#
_symmetry.space_group_name_H-M   'P 1'
#
loop_
_entity.id
_entity.type
_entity.pdbx_description
1 polymer ?
#
loop_
_entity_poly.entity_id
_entity_poly.type
_entity_poly.pdbx_seq_one_letter_code
_entity_poly.pdbx_strand_id
1 'polypeptide(L)'
;MDINSLGSLGELIAALATVLTLIYLSAQLRQTNLITKARFGHEITQRTYERYFQSAKDGEFSEFLAKDWAAEDLSKTETLRVLNFTVMLMVDLFDIYDKVKQGLVETKHLDFRVHVLRTGIFRSPLGMRAWNFWKVTRENEFIEWFEKNIIDQKELEKQMNEMKKQDPNWKAGESLIYRIND
;
A
#
# COMPACT_ATOMS: atom_id res chain seq x y z
N MET A 1 61.60 -26.90 1.02
CA MET A 1 60.15 -27.13 0.93
C MET A 1 59.83 -27.48 -0.51
N ASP A 2 59.09 -28.56 -0.72
CA ASP A 2 58.68 -29.01 -2.06
C ASP A 2 57.53 -28.12 -2.58
N ILE A 3 57.46 -27.86 -3.89
CA ILE A 3 56.45 -26.96 -4.49
C ILE A 3 55.03 -27.43 -4.15
N ASN A 4 54.83 -28.74 -4.04
CA ASN A 4 53.56 -29.35 -3.65
C ASN A 4 53.14 -28.94 -2.23
N SER A 5 54.09 -28.86 -1.30
CA SER A 5 53.82 -28.45 0.10
C SER A 5 53.46 -26.97 0.22
N LEU A 6 54.00 -26.12 -0.66
CA LEU A 6 53.65 -24.70 -0.75
C LEU A 6 52.27 -24.50 -1.39
N GLY A 7 51.93 -25.30 -2.40
CA GLY A 7 50.60 -25.32 -3.02
C GLY A 7 49.49 -25.68 -2.03
N SER A 8 49.67 -26.78 -1.28
CA SER A 8 48.69 -27.20 -0.26
C SER A 8 48.51 -26.17 0.86
N LEU A 9 49.58 -25.45 1.24
CA LEU A 9 49.49 -24.38 2.24
C LEU A 9 48.72 -23.17 1.68
N GLY A 10 48.95 -22.82 0.42
CA GLY A 10 48.20 -21.76 -0.27
C GLY A 10 46.71 -22.08 -0.39
N GLU A 11 46.37 -23.33 -0.73
CA GLU A 11 44.98 -23.81 -0.76
C GLU A 11 44.31 -23.76 0.61
N LEU A 12 45.01 -24.15 1.67
CA LEU A 12 44.51 -24.06 3.04
C LEU A 12 44.20 -22.61 3.43
N ILE A 13 45.12 -21.68 3.14
CA ILE A 13 44.93 -20.25 3.42
C ILE A 13 43.77 -19.69 2.60
N ALA A 14 43.66 -20.04 1.31
CA ALA A 14 42.57 -19.60 0.45
C ALA A 14 41.21 -20.13 0.91
N ALA A 15 41.14 -21.39 1.35
CA ALA A 15 39.93 -21.98 1.92
C ALA A 15 39.52 -21.27 3.21
N LEU A 16 40.46 -21.01 4.11
CA LEU A 16 40.21 -20.26 5.35
C LEU A 16 39.74 -18.83 5.05
N ALA A 17 40.40 -18.13 4.13
CA ALA A 17 39.99 -16.79 3.71
C ALA A 17 38.56 -16.79 3.15
N THR A 18 38.22 -17.78 2.32
CA THR A 18 36.87 -17.94 1.76
C THR A 18 35.82 -18.14 2.85
N VAL A 19 36.08 -19.00 3.83
CA VAL A 19 35.16 -19.22 4.97
C VAL A 19 34.96 -17.92 5.75
N LEU A 20 36.04 -17.19 6.04
CA LEU A 20 35.95 -15.90 6.74
C LEU A 20 35.16 -14.86 5.94
N THR A 21 35.33 -14.80 4.62
CA THR A 21 34.56 -13.92 3.74
C THR A 21 33.07 -14.27 3.77
N LEU A 22 32.70 -15.55 3.74
CA LEU A 22 31.31 -15.99 3.82
C LEU A 22 30.65 -15.61 5.15
N ILE A 23 31.39 -15.72 6.26
CA ILE A 23 30.91 -15.28 7.59
C ILE A 23 30.67 -13.76 7.59
N TYR A 24 31.62 -12.98 7.07
CA TYR A 24 31.49 -11.54 6.96
C TYR A 24 30.28 -11.14 6.10
N LEU A 25 30.13 -11.71 4.90
CA LEU A 25 29.01 -11.43 4.00
C LEU A 25 27.67 -11.79 4.65
N SER A 26 27.61 -12.91 5.36
CA SER A 26 26.41 -13.32 6.10
C SER A 26 26.04 -12.31 7.19
N ALA A 27 27.03 -11.77 7.91
CA ALA A 27 26.81 -10.72 8.90
C ALA A 27 26.37 -9.40 8.24
N GLN A 28 27.00 -9.03 7.11
CA GLN A 28 26.66 -7.85 6.33
C GLN A 28 25.22 -7.91 5.82
N LEU A 29 24.79 -9.03 5.23
CA LEU A 29 23.41 -9.22 4.76
C LEU A 29 22.38 -9.05 5.90
N ARG A 30 22.69 -9.55 7.10
CA ARG A 30 21.82 -9.37 8.28
C ARG A 30 21.70 -7.89 8.66
N GLN A 31 22.81 -7.17 8.69
CA GLN A 31 22.81 -5.72 8.99
C GLN A 31 22.05 -4.92 7.93
N THR A 32 22.29 -5.20 6.65
CA THR A 32 21.58 -4.58 5.53
C THR A 32 20.08 -4.79 5.64
N ASN A 33 19.64 -6.01 5.94
CA ASN A 33 18.21 -6.30 6.14
C ASN A 33 17.61 -5.49 7.30
N LEU A 34 18.33 -5.37 8.43
CA LEU A 34 17.88 -4.57 9.57
C LEU A 34 17.76 -3.08 9.21
N ILE A 35 18.75 -2.53 8.52
CA ILE A 35 18.76 -1.12 8.06
C ILE A 35 17.60 -0.87 7.08
N THR A 36 17.39 -1.78 6.14
CA THR A 36 16.30 -1.69 5.16
C THR A 36 14.93 -1.68 5.85
N LYS A 37 14.71 -2.58 6.80
CA LYS A 37 13.46 -2.60 7.59
C LYS A 37 13.25 -1.30 8.38
N ALA A 38 14.30 -0.82 9.04
CA ALA A 38 14.25 0.44 9.78
C ALA A 38 13.95 1.64 8.88
N ARG A 39 14.56 1.69 7.68
CA ARG A 39 14.31 2.73 6.67
C ARG A 39 12.86 2.75 6.21
N PHE A 40 12.29 1.59 5.84
CA PHE A 40 10.88 1.53 5.43
C PHE A 40 9.94 1.91 6.57
N GLY A 41 10.18 1.41 7.78
CA GLY A 41 9.40 1.80 8.96
C GLY A 41 9.44 3.30 9.21
N HIS A 42 10.61 3.92 9.05
CA HIS A 42 10.80 5.37 9.15
C HIS A 42 10.04 6.13 8.05
N GLU A 43 10.21 5.77 6.77
CA GLU A 43 9.54 6.42 5.63
C GLU A 43 8.01 6.39 5.76
N ILE A 44 7.45 5.24 6.15
CA ILE A 44 6.01 5.06 6.39
C ILE A 44 5.53 5.96 7.53
N THR A 45 6.33 6.07 8.58
CA THR A 45 6.01 6.89 9.75
C THR A 45 6.08 8.38 9.42
N GLN A 46 7.13 8.81 8.71
CA GLN A 46 7.31 10.19 8.26
C GLN A 46 6.15 10.67 7.39
N ARG A 47 5.73 9.88 6.39
CA ARG A 47 4.57 10.23 5.55
C ARG A 47 3.26 10.34 6.32
N THR A 48 3.09 9.55 7.38
CA THR A 48 1.95 9.70 8.29
C THR A 48 2.04 10.97 9.13
N TYR A 49 3.21 11.26 9.71
CA TYR A 49 3.42 12.50 10.46
C TYR A 49 3.17 13.73 9.60
N GLU A 50 3.71 13.76 8.38
CA GLU A 50 3.51 14.89 7.47
C GLU A 50 2.02 15.13 7.19
N ARG A 51 1.24 14.07 6.90
CA ARG A 51 -0.21 14.20 6.70
C ARG A 51 -0.92 14.79 7.92
N TYR A 52 -0.63 14.29 9.13
CA TYR A 52 -1.22 14.84 10.35
C TYR A 52 -0.79 16.27 10.62
N PHE A 53 0.46 16.62 10.32
CA PHE A 53 0.97 17.96 10.51
C PHE A 53 0.34 18.96 9.53
N GLN A 54 0.16 18.56 8.27
CA GLN A 54 -0.59 19.32 7.27
C GLN A 54 -2.03 19.53 7.75
N SER A 55 -2.72 18.47 8.17
CA SER A 55 -4.09 18.57 8.72
C SER A 55 -4.22 19.46 9.95
N ALA A 56 -3.14 19.68 10.70
CA ALA A 56 -3.13 20.51 11.90
C ALA A 56 -2.74 21.97 11.63
N LYS A 57 -2.02 22.25 10.54
CA LYS A 57 -1.44 23.58 10.26
C LYS A 57 -2.06 24.30 9.08
N ASP A 58 -2.57 23.56 8.11
CA ASP A 58 -3.21 24.11 6.92
C ASP A 58 -4.73 24.10 7.13
N GLY A 59 -5.30 25.27 7.41
CA GLY A 59 -6.72 25.44 7.65
C GLY A 59 -7.59 25.07 6.45
N GLU A 60 -7.15 25.36 5.22
CA GLU A 60 -7.90 24.99 4.01
C GLU A 60 -7.95 23.47 3.86
N PHE A 61 -6.83 22.81 4.15
CA PHE A 61 -6.77 21.36 4.14
C PHE A 61 -7.61 20.74 5.26
N SER A 62 -7.60 21.32 6.48
CA SER A 62 -8.46 20.88 7.58
C SER A 62 -9.95 21.01 7.23
N GLU A 63 -10.36 22.13 6.64
CA GLU A 63 -11.74 22.36 6.18
C GLU A 63 -12.16 21.34 5.12
N PHE A 64 -11.27 21.05 4.16
CA PHE A 64 -11.49 19.99 3.18
C PHE A 64 -11.68 18.61 3.84
N LEU A 65 -10.86 18.27 4.82
CA LEU A 65 -10.95 16.99 5.56
C LEU A 65 -12.18 16.89 6.45
N ALA A 66 -12.69 18.01 6.97
CA ALA A 66 -13.87 18.06 7.83
C ALA A 66 -15.20 18.01 7.05
N LYS A 67 -15.16 18.21 5.73
CA LYS A 67 -16.36 18.21 4.88
C LYS A 67 -17.01 16.83 4.85
N ASP A 68 -18.34 16.79 4.78
CA ASP A 68 -19.06 15.54 4.51
C ASP A 68 -18.88 15.13 3.04
N TRP A 69 -18.06 14.10 2.83
CA TRP A 69 -17.75 13.60 1.48
C TRP A 69 -18.83 12.70 0.89
N ALA A 70 -19.88 12.40 1.65
CA ALA A 70 -21.09 11.72 1.16
C ALA A 70 -22.18 12.71 0.73
N ALA A 71 -21.98 14.02 0.91
CA ALA A 71 -22.95 15.03 0.50
C ALA A 71 -23.16 15.05 -1.02
N GLU A 72 -24.40 15.21 -1.45
CA GLU A 72 -24.79 15.20 -2.88
C GLU A 72 -24.44 16.52 -3.60
N ASP A 73 -24.04 17.56 -2.87
CA ASP A 73 -23.82 18.93 -3.36
C ASP A 73 -22.34 19.32 -3.51
N LEU A 74 -21.42 18.33 -3.52
CA LEU A 74 -20.01 18.59 -3.79
C LEU A 74 -19.82 19.24 -5.17
N SER A 75 -19.08 20.35 -5.22
CA SER A 75 -18.66 20.94 -6.50
C SER A 75 -17.75 19.98 -7.27
N LYS A 76 -17.59 20.22 -8.59
CA LYS A 76 -16.66 19.44 -9.43
C LYS A 76 -15.23 19.44 -8.86
N THR A 77 -14.77 20.61 -8.39
CA THR A 77 -13.43 20.76 -7.80
C THR A 77 -13.30 19.97 -6.50
N GLU A 78 -14.28 20.03 -5.62
CA GLU A 78 -14.26 19.28 -4.36
C GLU A 78 -14.33 17.77 -4.59
N THR A 79 -15.16 17.33 -5.53
CA THR A 79 -15.22 15.93 -5.96
C THR A 79 -13.84 15.44 -6.40
N LEU A 80 -13.12 16.24 -7.19
CA LEU A 80 -11.78 15.90 -7.65
C LEU A 80 -10.76 15.88 -6.50
N ARG A 81 -10.86 16.79 -5.53
CA ARG A 81 -10.01 16.79 -4.32
C ARG A 81 -10.25 15.53 -3.48
N VAL A 82 -11.51 15.15 -3.24
CA VAL A 82 -11.87 13.92 -2.51
C VAL A 82 -11.35 12.68 -3.24
N LEU A 83 -11.54 12.62 -4.56
CA LEU A 83 -11.05 11.49 -5.35
C LEU A 83 -9.52 11.36 -5.25
N ASN A 84 -8.77 12.44 -5.49
CA ASN A 84 -7.31 12.41 -5.43
C ASN A 84 -6.80 12.05 -4.03
N PHE A 85 -7.42 12.58 -2.98
CA PHE A 85 -7.06 12.23 -1.61
C PHE A 85 -7.33 10.76 -1.30
N THR A 86 -8.48 10.24 -1.73
CA THR A 86 -8.81 8.82 -1.60
C THR A 86 -7.78 7.94 -2.31
N VAL A 87 -7.44 8.26 -3.55
CA VAL A 87 -6.43 7.53 -4.33
C VAL A 87 -5.06 7.56 -3.65
N MET A 88 -4.65 8.70 -3.10
CA MET A 88 -3.40 8.79 -2.34
C MET A 88 -3.38 7.82 -1.15
N LEU A 89 -4.49 7.70 -0.41
CA LEU A 89 -4.59 6.76 0.70
C LEU A 89 -4.61 5.29 0.23
N MET A 90 -5.19 5.01 -0.93
CA MET A 90 -5.15 3.68 -1.54
C MET A 90 -3.74 3.28 -1.94
N VAL A 91 -3.01 4.15 -2.64
CA VAL A 91 -1.62 3.89 -3.04
C VAL A 91 -0.73 3.68 -1.82
N ASP A 92 -0.94 4.44 -0.73
CA ASP A 92 -0.26 4.21 0.55
C ASP A 92 -0.56 2.81 1.10
N LEU A 93 -1.83 2.39 1.10
CA LEU A 93 -2.21 1.06 1.57
C LEU A 93 -1.60 -0.04 0.71
N PHE A 94 -1.60 0.11 -0.62
CA PHE A 94 -1.07 -0.88 -1.57
C PHE A 94 0.42 -1.12 -1.30
N ASP A 95 1.19 -0.04 -1.19
CA ASP A 95 2.62 -0.08 -0.88
C ASP A 95 2.91 -0.77 0.46
N ILE A 96 2.13 -0.45 1.49
CA ILE A 96 2.31 -1.05 2.82
C ILE A 96 1.92 -2.54 2.83
N TYR A 97 0.84 -2.92 2.13
CA TYR A 97 0.45 -4.32 2.00
C TYR A 97 1.57 -5.14 1.37
N ASP A 98 2.12 -4.68 0.25
CA ASP A 98 3.19 -5.39 -0.47
C ASP A 98 4.46 -5.50 0.40
N LYS A 99 4.82 -4.43 1.12
CA LYS A 99 5.97 -4.43 2.05
C LYS A 99 5.78 -5.36 3.26
N VAL A 100 4.56 -5.48 3.77
CA VAL A 100 4.23 -6.42 4.86
C VAL A 100 4.28 -7.86 4.35
N LYS A 101 3.72 -8.14 3.18
CA LYS A 101 3.79 -9.46 2.52
C LYS A 101 5.23 -9.91 2.28
N GLN A 102 6.13 -8.97 1.96
CA GLN A 102 7.56 -9.22 1.78
C GLN A 102 8.36 -9.29 3.11
N GLY A 103 7.73 -9.09 4.26
CA GLY A 103 8.40 -9.11 5.57
C GLY A 103 9.35 -7.93 5.81
N LEU A 104 9.21 -6.85 5.03
CA LEU A 104 10.02 -5.63 5.11
C LEU A 104 9.50 -4.66 6.17
N VAL A 105 8.22 -4.76 6.53
CA VAL A 105 7.54 -3.88 7.47
C VAL A 105 6.65 -4.69 8.41
N GLU A 106 6.49 -4.23 9.65
CA GLU A 106 5.61 -4.87 10.64
C GLU A 106 4.12 -4.68 10.30
N THR A 107 3.30 -5.70 10.53
CA THR A 107 1.85 -5.72 10.24
C THR A 107 1.08 -4.57 10.88
N LYS A 108 1.53 -4.06 12.04
CA LYS A 108 0.92 -2.89 12.72
C LYS A 108 0.76 -1.68 11.80
N HIS A 109 1.67 -1.51 10.84
CA HIS A 109 1.57 -0.42 9.88
C HIS A 109 0.36 -0.60 8.97
N LEU A 110 0.10 -1.82 8.49
CA LEU A 110 -1.07 -2.15 7.69
C LEU A 110 -2.37 -2.03 8.48
N ASP A 111 -2.40 -2.59 9.70
CA ASP A 111 -3.58 -2.60 10.57
C ASP A 111 -4.11 -1.18 10.84
N PHE A 112 -3.19 -0.24 11.07
CA PHE A 112 -3.55 1.17 11.24
C PHE A 112 -4.25 1.76 10.00
N ARG A 113 -3.76 1.48 8.79
CA ARG A 113 -4.36 2.02 7.55
C ARG A 113 -5.70 1.36 7.28
N VAL A 114 -5.82 0.07 7.53
CA VAL A 114 -7.11 -0.64 7.45
C VAL A 114 -8.12 0.00 8.41
N HIS A 115 -7.73 0.26 9.65
CA HIS A 115 -8.61 0.91 10.63
C HIS A 115 -9.11 2.27 10.13
N VAL A 116 -8.20 3.14 9.67
CA VAL A 116 -8.55 4.47 9.15
C VAL A 116 -9.45 4.39 7.91
N LEU A 117 -9.14 3.50 6.97
CA LEU A 117 -9.91 3.40 5.71
C LEU A 117 -11.31 2.80 5.90
N ARG A 118 -11.50 1.92 6.88
CA ARG A 118 -12.82 1.39 7.27
C ARG A 118 -13.74 2.46 7.85
N THR A 119 -13.17 3.53 8.41
CA THR A 119 -13.90 4.61 9.05
C THR A 119 -14.01 5.81 8.11
N GLY A 120 -15.19 6.03 7.53
CA GLY A 120 -15.51 7.25 6.76
C GLY A 120 -15.32 7.11 5.24
N ILE A 121 -14.09 7.07 4.75
CA ILE A 121 -13.78 7.31 3.32
C ILE A 121 -14.38 6.24 2.40
N PHE A 122 -14.20 4.95 2.70
CA PHE A 122 -14.76 3.85 1.91
C PHE A 122 -16.23 3.55 2.21
N ARG A 123 -16.88 4.32 3.10
CA ARG A 123 -18.34 4.30 3.25
C ARG A 123 -19.04 5.27 2.29
N SER A 124 -18.29 6.10 1.57
CA SER A 124 -18.83 7.05 0.60
C SER A 124 -18.93 6.45 -0.82
N PRO A 125 -19.87 6.92 -1.66
CA PRO A 125 -19.93 6.54 -3.07
C PRO A 125 -18.64 6.86 -3.85
N LEU A 126 -17.93 7.93 -3.47
CA LEU A 126 -16.66 8.32 -4.09
C LEU A 126 -15.53 7.35 -3.75
N GLY A 127 -15.48 6.87 -2.51
CA GLY A 127 -14.54 5.83 -2.09
C GLY A 127 -14.70 4.55 -2.89
N MET A 128 -15.94 4.12 -3.08
CA MET A 128 -16.26 2.93 -3.88
C MET A 128 -15.98 3.11 -5.37
N ARG A 129 -16.24 4.30 -5.92
CA ARG A 129 -15.85 4.64 -7.29
C ARG A 129 -14.34 4.56 -7.49
N ALA A 130 -13.56 5.12 -6.55
CA ALA A 130 -12.11 5.03 -6.57
C ALA A 130 -11.64 3.56 -6.50
N TRP A 131 -12.25 2.73 -5.64
CA TRP A 131 -11.94 1.30 -5.58
C TRP A 131 -12.17 0.59 -6.90
N ASN A 132 -13.35 0.75 -7.50
CA ASN A 132 -13.67 0.08 -8.76
C ASN A 132 -12.75 0.49 -9.91
N PHE A 133 -12.26 1.73 -9.92
CA PHE A 133 -11.29 2.18 -10.90
C PHE A 133 -9.90 1.57 -10.69
N TRP A 134 -9.43 1.46 -9.44
CA TRP A 134 -8.06 1.01 -9.15
C TRP A 134 -7.91 -0.50 -8.96
N LYS A 135 -8.96 -1.23 -8.57
CA LYS A 135 -8.85 -2.67 -8.28
C LYS A 135 -8.35 -3.49 -9.47
N VAL A 136 -8.60 -3.02 -10.69
CA VAL A 136 -8.15 -3.68 -11.94
C VAL A 136 -6.64 -3.75 -12.09
N THR A 137 -5.88 -2.92 -11.35
CA THR A 137 -4.41 -2.94 -11.37
C THR A 137 -3.81 -3.85 -10.30
N ARG A 138 -4.65 -4.58 -9.55
CA ARG A 138 -4.23 -5.39 -8.40
C ARG A 138 -4.47 -6.87 -8.65
N GLU A 139 -3.67 -7.70 -7.97
CA GLU A 139 -3.85 -9.15 -7.98
C GLU A 139 -5.12 -9.55 -7.23
N ASN A 140 -5.76 -10.65 -7.67
CA ASN A 140 -7.00 -11.15 -7.05
C ASN A 140 -6.86 -11.37 -5.54
N GLU A 141 -5.72 -11.86 -5.07
CA GLU A 141 -5.44 -12.04 -3.63
C GLU A 141 -5.58 -10.73 -2.86
N PHE A 142 -5.06 -9.63 -3.41
CA PHE A 142 -5.17 -8.31 -2.80
C PHE A 142 -6.60 -7.78 -2.87
N ILE A 143 -7.30 -7.99 -3.99
CA ILE A 143 -8.70 -7.57 -4.18
C ILE A 143 -9.58 -8.21 -3.11
N GLU A 144 -9.52 -9.54 -2.97
CA GLU A 144 -10.29 -10.28 -1.97
C GLU A 144 -9.95 -9.83 -0.56
N TRP A 145 -8.66 -9.62 -0.27
CA TRP A 145 -8.23 -9.10 1.02
C TRP A 145 -8.79 -7.68 1.29
N PHE A 146 -8.72 -6.78 0.31
CA PHE A 146 -9.19 -5.40 0.45
C PHE A 146 -10.70 -5.35 0.70
N GLU A 147 -11.49 -6.04 -0.12
CA GLU A 147 -12.94 -6.04 -0.02
C GLU A 147 -13.41 -6.67 1.30
N LYS A 148 -12.72 -7.71 1.79
CA LYS A 148 -13.01 -8.33 3.09
C LYS A 148 -12.67 -7.42 4.28
N ASN A 149 -11.55 -6.72 4.22
CA ASN A 149 -11.00 -6.01 5.40
C ASN A 149 -11.40 -4.54 5.47
N ILE A 150 -11.69 -3.90 4.33
CA ILE A 150 -11.91 -2.45 4.27
C ILE A 150 -13.34 -2.10 3.91
N ILE A 151 -13.96 -2.82 2.98
CA ILE A 151 -15.32 -2.52 2.51
C ILE A 151 -16.34 -3.20 3.42
N ASP A 152 -17.40 -2.47 3.77
CA ASP A 152 -18.56 -3.09 4.41
C ASP A 152 -19.29 -3.97 3.39
N GLN A 153 -19.34 -5.28 3.66
CA GLN A 153 -19.96 -6.26 2.78
C GLN A 153 -21.43 -5.94 2.49
N LYS A 154 -22.16 -5.34 3.45
CA LYS A 154 -23.56 -4.93 3.23
C LYS A 154 -23.68 -3.79 2.23
N GLU A 155 -22.73 -2.85 2.28
CA GLU A 155 -22.70 -1.73 1.34
C GLU A 155 -22.26 -2.19 -0.06
N LEU A 156 -21.34 -3.16 -0.12
CA LEU A 156 -20.91 -3.80 -1.37
C LEU A 156 -22.07 -4.53 -2.07
N GLU A 157 -22.86 -5.31 -1.31
CA GLU A 157 -24.07 -5.97 -1.82
C GLU A 157 -25.12 -4.97 -2.33
N LYS A 158 -25.38 -3.90 -1.58
CA LYS A 158 -26.32 -2.84 -1.97
C LYS A 158 -25.91 -2.21 -3.31
N GLN A 159 -24.64 -1.85 -3.47
CA GLN A 159 -24.15 -1.24 -4.69
C GLN A 159 -24.12 -2.20 -5.88
N MET A 160 -23.75 -3.46 -5.68
CA MET A 160 -23.86 -4.47 -6.74
C MET A 160 -25.30 -4.60 -7.25
N ASN A 161 -26.28 -4.50 -6.35
CA ASN A 161 -27.70 -4.50 -6.73
C ASN A 161 -28.12 -3.23 -7.46
N GLU A 162 -27.58 -2.05 -7.09
CA GLU A 162 -27.84 -0.79 -7.80
C GLU A 162 -27.20 -0.75 -9.18
N MET A 163 -25.95 -1.21 -9.33
CA MET A 163 -25.27 -1.31 -10.62
C MET A 163 -25.98 -2.29 -11.55
N LYS A 164 -26.40 -3.46 -11.06
CA LYS A 164 -27.22 -4.41 -11.85
C LYS A 164 -28.58 -3.85 -12.26
N LYS A 165 -29.17 -2.93 -11.48
CA LYS A 165 -30.41 -2.24 -11.86
C LYS A 165 -30.17 -1.22 -12.96
N GLN A 166 -29.04 -0.53 -12.93
CA GLN A 166 -28.69 0.50 -13.92
C GLN A 166 -28.16 -0.12 -15.23
N ASP A 167 -27.43 -1.23 -15.14
CA ASP A 167 -26.96 -2.03 -16.26
C ASP A 167 -27.19 -3.53 -15.96
N PRO A 168 -28.29 -4.12 -16.47
CA PRO A 168 -28.62 -5.53 -16.28
C PRO A 168 -27.59 -6.52 -16.84
N ASN A 169 -26.72 -6.06 -17.75
CA ASN A 169 -25.67 -6.88 -18.37
C ASN A 169 -24.31 -6.70 -17.69
N TRP A 170 -24.22 -5.85 -16.66
CA TRP A 170 -22.99 -5.56 -15.95
C TRP A 170 -22.35 -6.85 -15.40
N LYS A 171 -21.12 -7.13 -15.86
CA LYS A 171 -20.26 -8.18 -15.31
C LYS A 171 -19.17 -7.55 -14.46
N ALA A 172 -18.85 -8.17 -13.32
CA ALA A 172 -17.85 -7.69 -12.36
C ALA A 172 -16.44 -7.41 -12.96
N GLY A 173 -16.15 -7.93 -14.16
CA GLY A 173 -14.88 -7.74 -14.88
C GLY A 173 -14.90 -6.72 -16.03
N GLU A 174 -16.01 -6.02 -16.31
CA GLU A 174 -16.13 -5.13 -17.49
C GLU A 174 -15.80 -3.65 -17.23
N SER A 175 -15.48 -3.23 -15.99
CA SER A 175 -15.12 -1.83 -15.70
C SER A 175 -13.64 -1.52 -15.98
N LEU A 176 -13.18 -1.79 -17.19
CA LEU A 176 -11.93 -1.26 -17.70
C LEU A 176 -12.27 -0.16 -18.70
N ILE A 177 -11.78 1.05 -18.42
CA ILE A 177 -11.89 2.25 -19.24
C ILE A 177 -13.14 3.10 -18.97
N TYR A 178 -13.18 3.77 -17.81
CA TYR A 178 -13.63 5.16 -17.84
C TYR A 178 -12.44 5.99 -18.30
N ARG A 179 -12.36 6.18 -19.62
CA ARG A 179 -11.67 7.34 -20.17
C ARG A 179 -12.27 8.56 -19.48
N ILE A 180 -11.42 9.35 -18.85
CA ILE A 180 -11.68 10.78 -18.65
C ILE A 180 -11.76 11.34 -20.08
N ASN A 181 -12.93 11.26 -20.69
CA ASN A 181 -13.22 11.96 -21.93
C ASN A 181 -14.05 13.18 -21.52
N ASP A 182 -13.38 14.33 -21.62
CA ASP A 182 -13.86 15.69 -21.85
C ASP A 182 -15.01 16.26 -20.99
#